data_AF-A0A8T3V792-F1
#
_entry.id   AF-A0A8T3V792-F1
#
_cell.length_a   1.000
_cell.length_b   1.000
_cell.length_c   1.000
_cell.angle_alpha   90.00
_cell.angle_beta   90.00
_cell.angle_gamma   90.00
#
_symmetry.space_group_name_H-M   'P 1'
#
loop_
_entity.id
_entity.type
_entity.pdbx_description
1 polymer ?
#
loop_
_entity_poly.entity_id
_entity_poly.type
_entity_poly.pdbx_seq_one_letter_code
_entity_poly.pdbx_strand_id
1 'polypeptide(L)'
;MNRSKLFFAGLLLMIAILSVGMVMGVSDSKKADTKLKIKVSSPVHDGDKIKIKLVDSKNKPISKKKVKVSVKDEYGNADYYTLTTNSYGNAKLKLDNGEGAFKVKCKFTGDAKYKPAKKTKWVTVEAEEGSDYDEGAYYSQQAGRTIYSGEVQEGPDGNWYMHVGDNEWVRI
;
A
#
# COMPACT_ATOMS: atom_id res chain seq x y z
N MET A 1 -21.85 56.14 -53.45
CA MET A 1 -21.55 54.79 -52.93
C MET A 1 -22.83 53.97 -52.97
N ASN A 2 -22.89 52.93 -53.80
CA ASN A 2 -24.14 52.22 -54.13
C ASN A 2 -24.63 51.40 -52.93
N ARG A 3 -25.91 51.57 -52.56
CA ARG A 3 -26.53 50.89 -51.41
C ARG A 3 -26.33 49.37 -51.42
N SER A 4 -26.28 48.74 -52.59
CA SER A 4 -25.96 47.31 -52.75
C SER A 4 -24.56 46.92 -52.26
N LYS A 5 -23.53 47.75 -52.47
CA LYS A 5 -22.16 47.51 -52.01
C LYS A 5 -22.03 47.61 -50.48
N LEU A 6 -22.87 48.43 -49.85
CA LEU A 6 -22.97 48.53 -48.39
C LEU A 6 -23.62 47.29 -47.77
N PHE A 7 -24.64 46.71 -48.42
CA PHE A 7 -25.26 45.46 -47.95
C PHE A 7 -24.33 44.24 -48.08
N PHE A 8 -23.61 44.10 -49.20
CA PHE A 8 -22.63 43.01 -49.37
C PHE A 8 -21.45 43.10 -48.40
N ALA A 9 -20.96 44.30 -48.11
CA ALA A 9 -19.91 44.52 -47.13
C ALA A 9 -20.34 44.16 -45.70
N GLY A 10 -21.59 44.46 -45.32
CA GLY A 10 -22.14 44.11 -44.01
C GLY A 10 -22.33 42.59 -43.80
N LEU A 11 -22.73 41.86 -44.85
CA LEU A 11 -22.95 40.40 -44.78
C LEU A 11 -21.64 39.61 -44.63
N LEU A 12 -20.58 40.02 -45.34
CA LEU A 12 -19.25 39.42 -45.21
C LEU A 12 -18.64 39.62 -43.81
N LEU A 13 -18.92 40.76 -43.18
CA LEU A 13 -18.47 41.08 -41.83
C LEU A 13 -19.17 40.20 -40.77
N MET A 14 -20.46 39.89 -40.94
CA MET A 14 -21.18 38.97 -40.03
C MET A 14 -20.70 37.52 -40.13
N ILE A 15 -20.41 37.02 -41.33
CA ILE A 15 -19.93 35.64 -41.53
C ILE A 15 -18.54 35.46 -40.90
N ALA A 16 -17.68 36.49 -40.96
CA ALA A 16 -16.38 36.48 -40.28
C ALA A 16 -16.50 36.46 -38.74
N ILE A 17 -17.53 37.09 -38.17
CA ILE A 17 -17.76 37.08 -36.71
C ILE A 17 -18.30 35.72 -36.24
N LEU A 18 -19.16 35.08 -37.04
CA LEU A 18 -19.69 33.74 -36.74
C LEU A 18 -18.63 32.64 -36.84
N SER A 19 -17.69 32.73 -37.79
CA SER A 19 -16.61 31.73 -37.92
C SER A 19 -15.54 31.86 -36.83
N VAL A 20 -15.29 33.08 -36.34
CA VAL A 20 -14.37 33.31 -35.20
C VAL A 20 -15.01 32.90 -33.87
N GLY A 21 -16.33 33.03 -33.73
CA GLY A 21 -17.08 32.69 -32.51
C GLY A 21 -17.13 31.19 -32.16
N MET A 22 -16.88 30.28 -33.13
CA MET A 22 -16.91 28.84 -32.88
C MET A 22 -15.57 28.26 -32.41
N VAL A 23 -14.53 29.08 -32.27
CA VAL A 23 -13.26 28.67 -31.63
C VAL A 23 -13.26 29.13 -30.16
N MET A 24 -14.36 28.93 -29.44
CA MET A 24 -14.44 29.22 -28.01
C MET A 24 -14.35 27.93 -27.20
N GLY A 25 -13.13 27.64 -26.75
CA GLY A 25 -12.92 26.98 -25.45
C GLY A 25 -12.72 25.47 -25.46
N VAL A 26 -11.80 24.92 -26.26
CA VAL A 26 -11.08 23.73 -25.79
C VAL A 26 -10.17 24.19 -24.67
N SER A 27 -10.69 24.17 -23.44
CA SER A 27 -9.88 24.38 -22.26
C SER A 27 -8.96 23.17 -22.15
N ASP A 28 -7.72 23.29 -22.66
CA ASP A 28 -6.61 22.41 -22.33
C ASP A 28 -6.36 22.53 -20.82
N SER A 29 -7.22 21.86 -20.05
CA SER A 29 -7.16 21.83 -18.60
C SER A 29 -5.91 21.02 -18.27
N LYS A 30 -4.78 21.71 -18.03
CA LYS A 30 -3.53 21.06 -17.63
C LYS A 30 -3.83 20.09 -16.48
N LYS A 31 -3.68 18.80 -16.73
CA LYS A 31 -3.92 17.74 -15.74
C LYS A 31 -3.04 17.96 -14.53
N ALA A 32 -3.61 17.81 -13.34
CA ALA A 32 -2.88 17.93 -12.09
C ALA A 32 -1.90 16.77 -11.90
N ASP A 33 -0.68 17.06 -11.44
CA ASP A 33 0.30 16.03 -11.09
C ASP A 33 -0.16 15.20 -9.90
N THR A 34 0.24 13.93 -9.86
CA THR A 34 -0.11 13.01 -8.77
C THR A 34 1.11 12.31 -8.19
N LYS A 35 0.96 11.86 -6.94
CA LYS A 35 2.00 11.17 -6.18
C LYS A 35 1.37 9.95 -5.49
N LEU A 36 2.05 8.81 -5.59
CA LEU A 36 1.72 7.59 -4.85
C LEU A 36 2.69 7.42 -3.66
N LYS A 37 2.14 7.08 -2.50
CA LYS A 37 2.90 6.75 -1.29
C LYS A 37 2.49 5.35 -0.82
N ILE A 38 3.48 4.52 -0.49
CA ILE A 38 3.27 3.18 0.09
C ILE A 38 3.70 3.27 1.56
N LYS A 39 2.75 3.09 2.47
CA LYS A 39 2.96 3.09 3.92
C LYS A 39 2.79 1.66 4.44
N VAL A 40 3.76 1.24 5.23
CA VAL A 40 3.91 -0.12 5.75
C VAL A 40 4.25 0.06 7.23
N SER A 41 3.54 -0.63 8.11
CA SER A 41 3.91 -0.74 9.53
C SER A 41 5.04 -1.77 9.66
N SER A 42 5.95 -1.61 10.61
CA SER A 42 7.09 -2.53 10.79
C SER A 42 7.08 -3.02 12.25
N PRO A 43 7.32 -4.31 12.52
CA PRO A 43 7.46 -5.41 11.55
C PRO A 43 6.17 -5.65 10.74
N VAL A 44 6.28 -6.39 9.64
CA VAL A 44 5.13 -6.81 8.80
C VAL A 44 5.00 -8.31 8.94
N HIS A 45 3.84 -8.80 9.32
CA HIS A 45 3.56 -10.24 9.38
C HIS A 45 2.61 -10.67 8.27
N ASP A 46 2.52 -11.98 8.03
CA ASP A 46 1.57 -12.49 7.05
C ASP A 46 0.14 -12.13 7.44
N GLY A 47 -0.66 -11.75 6.47
CA GLY A 47 -2.00 -11.22 6.69
C GLY A 47 -2.09 -9.72 6.99
N ASP A 48 -0.96 -9.02 7.18
CA ASP A 48 -0.96 -7.58 7.43
C ASP A 48 -1.45 -6.75 6.23
N LYS A 49 -1.89 -5.51 6.53
CA LYS A 49 -2.39 -4.58 5.53
C LYS A 49 -1.42 -3.44 5.26
N ILE A 50 -0.95 -3.34 4.03
CA ILE A 50 -0.24 -2.14 3.55
C ILE A 50 -1.21 -1.08 3.06
N LYS A 51 -0.83 0.20 3.24
CA LYS A 51 -1.64 1.36 2.86
C LYS A 51 -1.03 2.11 1.69
N ILE A 52 -1.77 2.22 0.62
CA ILE A 52 -1.40 2.96 -0.58
C ILE A 52 -2.18 4.27 -0.58
N LYS A 53 -1.48 5.41 -0.67
CA LYS A 53 -2.10 6.74 -0.68
C LYS A 53 -1.83 7.46 -2.00
N LEU A 54 -2.90 7.91 -2.66
CA LEU A 54 -2.87 8.74 -3.86
C LEU A 54 -3.21 10.18 -3.51
N VAL A 55 -2.32 11.11 -3.86
CA VAL A 55 -2.50 12.54 -3.64
C VAL A 55 -2.10 13.35 -4.87
N ASP A 56 -2.54 14.60 -4.94
CA ASP A 56 -2.04 15.56 -5.91
C ASP A 56 -0.68 16.16 -5.49
N SER A 57 -0.16 17.09 -6.29
CA SER A 57 1.10 17.80 -5.99
C SER A 57 1.07 18.58 -4.67
N LYS A 58 -0.11 19.03 -4.23
CA LYS A 58 -0.37 19.76 -2.98
C LYS A 58 -0.69 18.84 -1.80
N ASN A 59 -0.49 17.52 -1.94
CA ASN A 59 -0.82 16.50 -0.96
C ASN A 59 -2.33 16.35 -0.66
N LYS A 60 -3.21 16.91 -1.49
CA LYS A 60 -4.67 16.71 -1.34
C LYS A 60 -5.04 15.28 -1.75
N PRO A 61 -5.87 14.57 -0.96
CA PRO A 61 -6.27 13.20 -1.27
C PRO A 61 -7.08 13.12 -2.57
N ILE A 62 -6.79 12.08 -3.37
CA ILE A 62 -7.54 11.78 -4.60
C ILE A 62 -8.35 10.50 -4.39
N SER A 63 -9.66 10.67 -4.30
CA SER A 63 -10.62 9.59 -3.99
C SER A 63 -11.21 8.93 -5.25
N LYS A 64 -11.75 7.72 -5.05
CA LYS A 64 -12.46 6.90 -6.05
C LYS A 64 -11.64 6.63 -7.32
N LYS A 65 -10.33 6.44 -7.19
CA LYS A 65 -9.44 6.10 -8.31
C LYS A 65 -8.92 4.67 -8.21
N LYS A 66 -8.87 4.00 -9.36
CA LYS A 66 -8.30 2.66 -9.49
C LYS A 66 -6.76 2.73 -9.49
N VAL A 67 -6.12 2.01 -8.59
CA VAL A 67 -4.68 1.82 -8.53
C VAL A 67 -4.39 0.35 -8.80
N LYS A 68 -3.62 0.08 -9.85
CA LYS A 68 -3.13 -1.26 -10.17
C LYS A 68 -1.91 -1.55 -9.28
N VAL A 69 -1.91 -2.68 -8.61
CA VAL A 69 -0.81 -3.10 -7.74
C VAL A 69 -0.31 -4.46 -8.21
N SER A 70 1.00 -4.64 -8.25
CA SER A 70 1.62 -5.96 -8.38
C SER A 70 2.50 -6.23 -7.16
N VAL A 71 2.38 -7.41 -6.59
CA VAL A 71 3.24 -7.93 -5.53
C VAL A 71 4.05 -9.04 -6.16
N LYS A 72 5.38 -8.90 -6.18
CA LYS A 72 6.27 -9.86 -6.84
C LYS A 72 7.27 -10.39 -5.81
N ASP A 73 7.40 -11.71 -5.71
CA ASP A 73 8.42 -12.35 -4.87
C ASP A 73 9.82 -12.27 -5.52
N GLU A 74 10.82 -12.85 -4.86
CA GLU A 74 12.19 -12.92 -5.38
C GLU A 74 12.32 -13.90 -6.57
N TYR A 75 11.49 -14.95 -6.62
CA TYR A 75 11.56 -16.02 -7.62
C TYR A 75 10.93 -15.65 -8.96
N GLY A 76 10.11 -14.60 -9.01
CA GLY A 76 9.48 -14.16 -10.24
C GLY A 76 7.95 -14.15 -10.20
N ASN A 77 7.33 -14.82 -9.24
CA ASN A 77 5.89 -14.98 -9.14
C ASN A 77 5.26 -13.64 -8.76
N ALA A 78 4.14 -13.32 -9.38
CA ALA A 78 3.52 -12.01 -9.22
C ALA A 78 2.00 -12.09 -9.13
N ASP A 79 1.45 -11.50 -8.08
CA ASP A 79 0.03 -11.27 -7.92
C ASP A 79 -0.34 -9.87 -8.36
N TYR A 80 -1.56 -9.73 -8.89
CA TYR A 80 -2.06 -8.48 -9.45
C TYR A 80 -3.40 -8.10 -8.82
N TYR A 81 -3.48 -6.85 -8.36
CA TYR A 81 -4.64 -6.30 -7.69
C TYR A 81 -5.09 -5.00 -8.33
N THR A 82 -6.40 -4.72 -8.27
CA THR A 82 -6.95 -3.40 -8.60
C THR A 82 -7.71 -2.86 -7.40
N LEU A 83 -7.16 -1.83 -6.77
CA LEU A 83 -7.72 -1.23 -5.57
C LEU A 83 -8.34 0.12 -5.87
N THR A 84 -9.40 0.49 -5.14
CA THR A 84 -10.05 1.80 -5.28
C THR A 84 -9.74 2.68 -4.07
N THR A 85 -9.28 3.91 -4.29
CA THR A 85 -9.01 4.85 -3.21
C THR A 85 -10.29 5.35 -2.55
N ASN A 86 -10.30 5.44 -1.23
CA ASN A 86 -11.41 5.99 -0.45
C ASN A 86 -11.40 7.54 -0.43
N SER A 87 -12.30 8.16 0.33
CA SER A 87 -12.41 9.63 0.49
C SER A 87 -11.11 10.31 0.93
N TYR A 88 -10.26 9.61 1.69
CA TYR A 88 -8.96 10.09 2.16
C TYR A 88 -7.80 9.76 1.20
N GLY A 89 -8.11 9.29 -0.01
CA GLY A 89 -7.14 8.90 -1.03
C GLY A 89 -6.39 7.62 -0.69
N ASN A 90 -6.87 6.82 0.28
CA ASN A 90 -6.20 5.59 0.71
C ASN A 90 -6.85 4.36 0.06
N ALA A 91 -6.02 3.41 -0.35
CA ALA A 91 -6.38 2.03 -0.67
C ALA A 91 -5.58 1.09 0.25
N LYS A 92 -6.15 -0.06 0.60
CA LYS A 92 -5.49 -1.07 1.46
C LYS A 92 -5.33 -2.36 0.67
N LEU A 93 -4.18 -3.00 0.82
CA LEU A 93 -3.89 -4.34 0.30
C LEU A 93 -3.53 -5.24 1.48
N LYS A 94 -4.17 -6.40 1.60
CA LYS A 94 -3.72 -7.48 2.50
C LYS A 94 -2.55 -8.18 1.80
N LEU A 95 -1.43 -8.34 2.48
CA LEU A 95 -0.35 -9.23 2.05
C LEU A 95 -0.66 -10.60 2.68
N ASP A 96 -0.82 -11.62 1.85
CA ASP A 96 -1.27 -12.96 2.25
C ASP A 96 -0.51 -13.96 1.38
N ASN A 97 0.80 -13.80 1.41
CA ASN A 97 1.74 -14.42 0.47
C ASN A 97 2.78 -15.28 1.22
N GLY A 98 2.62 -15.43 2.53
CA GLY A 98 3.61 -16.00 3.41
C GLY A 98 4.79 -15.06 3.65
N GLU A 99 5.77 -15.61 4.35
CA GLU A 99 7.00 -14.93 4.72
C GLU A 99 7.90 -14.67 3.51
N GLY A 100 8.69 -13.60 3.57
CA GLY A 100 9.70 -13.30 2.55
C GLY A 100 9.68 -11.87 2.03
N ALA A 101 10.54 -11.59 1.04
CA ALA A 101 10.72 -10.26 0.49
C ALA A 101 9.91 -10.05 -0.79
N PHE A 102 9.04 -9.03 -0.78
CA PHE A 102 8.15 -8.72 -1.88
C PHE A 102 8.39 -7.32 -2.46
N LYS A 103 8.44 -7.24 -3.79
CA LYS A 103 8.49 -6.00 -4.55
C LYS A 103 7.08 -5.52 -4.87
N VAL A 104 6.56 -4.59 -4.07
CA VAL A 104 5.25 -3.97 -4.28
C VAL A 104 5.36 -2.80 -5.25
N LYS A 105 4.68 -2.89 -6.39
CA LYS A 105 4.61 -1.82 -7.40
C LYS A 105 3.17 -1.34 -7.57
N CYS A 106 2.95 -0.06 -7.34
CA CYS A 106 1.67 0.61 -7.51
C CYS A 106 1.68 1.51 -8.75
N LYS A 107 0.62 1.50 -9.55
CA LYS A 107 0.44 2.32 -10.75
C LYS A 107 -0.97 2.89 -10.80
N PHE A 108 -1.05 4.22 -10.86
CA PHE A 108 -2.22 4.97 -11.27
C PHE A 108 -2.01 5.43 -12.72
N THR A 109 -2.94 5.10 -13.63
CA THR A 109 -2.81 5.40 -15.06
C THR A 109 -3.17 6.84 -15.44
N GLY A 110 -3.66 7.64 -14.48
CA GLY A 110 -4.23 8.94 -14.77
C GLY A 110 -5.66 8.86 -15.29
N ASP A 111 -6.29 10.03 -15.44
CA ASP A 111 -7.63 10.21 -16.02
C ASP A 111 -7.74 11.60 -16.67
N ALA A 112 -8.95 12.09 -16.98
CA ALA A 112 -9.14 13.42 -17.58
C ALA A 112 -8.60 14.59 -16.71
N LYS A 113 -8.50 14.42 -15.38
CA LYS A 113 -8.13 15.47 -14.43
C LYS A 113 -6.69 15.33 -13.91
N TYR A 114 -6.20 14.11 -13.80
CA TYR A 114 -4.96 13.78 -13.08
C TYR A 114 -3.97 13.03 -13.96
N LYS A 115 -2.69 13.40 -13.87
CA LYS A 115 -1.59 12.68 -14.55
C LYS A 115 -1.34 11.31 -13.89
N PRO A 116 -0.79 10.33 -14.64
CA PRO A 116 -0.38 9.04 -14.08
C PRO A 116 0.70 9.17 -13.00
N ALA A 117 0.76 8.20 -12.10
CA ALA A 117 1.82 8.06 -11.11
C ALA A 117 2.19 6.59 -10.91
N LYS A 118 3.44 6.34 -10.53
CA LYS A 118 3.96 5.01 -10.17
C LYS A 118 4.83 5.09 -8.92
N LYS A 119 4.81 4.06 -8.08
CA LYS A 119 5.72 3.90 -6.94
C LYS A 119 6.04 2.43 -6.74
N THR A 120 7.29 2.13 -6.42
CA THR A 120 7.75 0.80 -6.06
C THR A 120 8.37 0.85 -4.67
N LYS A 121 8.16 -0.18 -3.85
CA LYS A 121 8.78 -0.36 -2.54
C LYS A 121 8.99 -1.86 -2.27
N TRP A 122 10.12 -2.21 -1.66
CA TRP A 122 10.33 -3.54 -1.09
C TRP A 122 9.68 -3.64 0.28
N VAL A 123 9.04 -4.77 0.57
CA VAL A 123 8.40 -5.09 1.84
C VAL A 123 8.83 -6.50 2.22
N THR A 124 9.40 -6.67 3.40
CA THR A 124 9.73 -7.97 3.96
C THR A 124 8.61 -8.36 4.92
N VAL A 125 8.01 -9.52 4.71
CA VAL A 125 7.08 -10.18 5.64
C VAL A 125 7.91 -11.11 6.51
N GLU A 126 7.87 -10.86 7.82
CA GLU A 126 8.56 -11.61 8.85
C GLU A 126 7.69 -12.78 9.32
N ALA A 127 8.33 -13.86 9.74
CA ALA A 127 7.68 -14.96 10.41
C ALA A 127 7.02 -14.45 11.70
N GLU A 128 5.77 -14.85 11.95
CA GLU A 128 5.28 -14.75 13.32
C GLU A 128 6.04 -15.81 14.12
N GLU A 129 6.79 -15.40 15.15
CA GLU A 129 7.31 -16.36 16.10
C GLU A 129 6.13 -17.08 16.73
N GLY A 130 5.95 -18.34 16.33
CA GLY A 130 4.97 -19.21 16.95
C GLY A 130 5.32 -19.30 18.44
N SER A 131 4.45 -18.76 19.29
CA SER A 131 4.43 -19.17 20.69
C SER A 131 4.11 -20.66 20.70
N ASP A 132 5.09 -21.48 21.04
CA ASP A 132 4.92 -22.91 21.24
C ASP A 132 4.10 -23.14 22.52
N TYR A 133 2.78 -22.89 22.42
CA TYR A 133 1.84 -23.21 23.49
C TYR A 133 1.56 -24.72 23.41
N ASP A 134 2.40 -25.50 24.07
CA ASP A 134 2.11 -26.91 24.36
C ASP A 134 1.06 -26.97 25.48
N GLU A 135 -0.16 -27.41 25.15
CA GLU A 135 -1.30 -27.53 26.08
C GLU A 135 -0.98 -28.47 27.27
N GLY A 136 0.09 -29.27 27.18
CA GLY A 136 0.59 -30.14 28.25
C GLY A 136 1.79 -29.61 29.04
N ALA A 137 2.35 -28.44 28.70
CA ALA A 137 3.54 -27.92 29.38
C ALA A 137 3.17 -27.22 30.69
N TYR A 138 3.61 -27.78 31.82
CA TYR A 138 3.59 -27.08 33.10
C TYR A 138 4.68 -26.03 33.11
N TYR A 139 4.39 -24.83 33.62
CA TYR A 139 5.35 -23.74 33.68
C TYR A 139 5.52 -23.22 35.11
N SER A 140 6.70 -22.66 35.36
CA SER A 140 7.04 -22.00 36.61
C SER A 140 7.66 -20.63 36.33
N GLN A 141 7.36 -19.64 37.17
CA GLN A 141 8.01 -18.32 37.10
C GLN A 141 9.15 -18.26 38.12
N GLN A 142 10.39 -18.22 37.64
CA GLN A 142 11.59 -18.14 38.50
C GLN A 142 12.54 -17.07 37.96
N ALA A 143 13.06 -16.21 38.84
CA ALA A 143 14.04 -15.17 38.51
C ALA A 143 13.67 -14.29 37.30
N GLY A 144 12.38 -13.99 37.12
CA GLY A 144 11.89 -13.10 36.06
C GLY A 144 11.76 -13.74 34.67
N ARG A 145 11.90 -15.07 34.55
CA ARG A 145 11.59 -15.83 33.33
C ARG A 145 10.53 -16.90 33.60
N THR A 146 9.80 -17.26 32.55
CA THR A 146 8.99 -18.48 32.51
C THR A 146 9.88 -19.65 32.14
N ILE A 147 9.76 -20.75 32.86
CA ILE A 147 10.48 -22.01 32.62
C ILE A 147 9.43 -23.07 32.35
N TYR A 148 9.50 -23.74 31.20
CA TYR A 148 8.57 -24.79 30.82
C TYR A 148 9.06 -26.18 31.26
N SER A 149 8.15 -27.11 31.49
CA SER A 149 8.47 -28.52 31.74
C SER A 149 9.29 -29.07 30.57
N GLY A 150 10.37 -29.80 30.86
CA GLY A 150 11.34 -30.27 29.88
C GLY A 150 12.56 -29.37 29.70
N GLU A 151 12.54 -28.12 30.18
CA GLU A 151 13.74 -27.28 30.19
C GLU A 151 14.83 -27.87 31.09
N VAL A 152 16.07 -27.91 30.58
CA VAL A 152 17.23 -28.48 31.27
C VAL A 152 18.21 -27.38 31.69
N GLN A 153 18.68 -27.44 32.93
CA GLN A 153 19.61 -26.46 33.51
C GLN A 153 20.67 -27.12 34.39
N GLU A 154 21.86 -26.52 34.44
CA GLU A 154 22.94 -26.94 35.33
C GLU A 154 22.72 -26.31 36.72
N GLY A 155 22.69 -27.15 37.75
CA GLY A 155 22.55 -26.75 39.14
C GLY A 155 23.86 -26.23 39.75
N PRO A 156 23.82 -25.59 40.92
CA PRO A 156 25.02 -25.10 41.62
C PRO A 156 26.01 -26.20 42.02
N ASP A 157 25.57 -27.45 42.01
CA ASP A 157 26.34 -28.66 42.29
C ASP A 157 26.99 -29.26 41.02
N GLY A 158 26.82 -28.64 39.85
CA GLY A 158 27.33 -29.09 38.56
C GLY A 158 26.55 -30.26 37.94
N ASN A 159 25.40 -30.63 38.50
CA ASN A 159 24.52 -31.66 37.93
C ASN A 159 23.46 -31.03 37.03
N TRP A 160 22.96 -31.81 36.08
CA TRP A 160 21.89 -31.38 35.19
C TRP A 160 20.53 -31.72 35.80
N TYR A 161 19.59 -30.78 35.68
CA TYR A 161 18.22 -30.93 36.15
C TYR A 161 17.24 -30.58 35.04
N MET A 162 16.16 -31.33 34.94
CA MET A 162 15.03 -31.07 34.07
C MET A 162 13.86 -30.54 34.90
N HIS A 163 13.26 -29.43 34.47
CA HIS A 163 12.05 -28.91 35.09
C HIS A 163 10.86 -29.80 34.75
N VAL A 164 10.04 -30.15 35.73
CA VAL A 164 8.88 -31.04 35.54
C VAL A 164 7.53 -30.35 35.79
N GLY A 165 7.53 -29.05 36.07
CA GLY A 165 6.35 -28.28 36.47
C GLY A 165 6.35 -27.90 37.95
N ASP A 166 5.45 -27.02 38.37
CA ASP A 166 5.19 -26.68 39.79
C ASP A 166 6.43 -26.33 40.65
N ASN A 167 7.42 -25.66 40.05
CA ASN A 167 8.74 -25.36 40.61
C ASN A 167 9.59 -26.59 40.97
N GLU A 168 9.27 -27.76 40.44
CA GLU A 168 10.00 -29.00 40.67
C GLU A 168 11.05 -29.27 39.59
N TRP A 169 12.17 -29.83 40.05
CA TRP A 169 13.34 -30.15 39.23
C TRP A 169 13.78 -31.59 39.52
N VAL A 170 14.01 -32.37 38.46
CA VAL A 170 14.47 -33.76 38.55
C VAL A 170 15.87 -33.85 37.96
N ARG A 171 16.80 -34.44 38.71
CA ARG A 171 18.17 -34.66 38.24
C ARG A 171 18.18 -35.65 37.07
N ILE A 172 18.93 -35.34 36.02
CA ILE A 172 19.11 -36.18 34.82
C ILE A 172 20.58 -36.51 34.57
#